data_AF-A0A179STY2-F1
#
_entry.id   AF-A0A179STY2-F1
#
_cell.length_a   1.000
_cell.length_b   1.000
_cell.length_c   1.000
_cell.angle_alpha   90.00
_cell.angle_beta   90.00
_cell.angle_gamma   90.00
#
_symmetry.space_group_name_H-M   'P 1'
#
loop_
_entity.id
_entity.type
_entity.pdbx_description
1 polymer ?
#
loop_
_entity_poly.entity_id
_entity_poly.type
_entity_poly.pdbx_seq_one_letter_code
_entity_poly.pdbx_strand_id
1 'polypeptide(L)'
;MPFTSLILPLLASNSTRIRWEATHTISLLTPYISEQIFSLLPAISEQIRTDKSTIVRDYSVQTICNFAEIGEPEALAAFPILKEALSLWEGKHRGRILTGLLNVCKNAPTCILEIRGIAEEYVEDNRSGVKKAAKVLMKAIIKESCKIS
;
A
#
# COMPACT_ATOMS: atom_id res chain seq x y z
N MET A 1 -1.39 0.57 22.04
CA MET A 1 -0.42 -0.55 22.07
C MET A 1 0.90 -0.07 22.65
N PRO A 2 1.38 -0.59 23.80
CA PRO A 2 2.49 0.00 24.55
C PRO A 2 3.87 -0.12 23.88
N PHE A 3 4.04 -0.99 22.88
CA PHE A 3 5.33 -1.25 22.25
C PHE A 3 5.61 -0.43 20.98
N THR A 4 4.64 0.33 20.48
CA THR A 4 4.84 1.14 19.25
C THR A 4 5.98 2.14 19.42
N SER A 5 6.06 2.81 20.57
CA SER A 5 7.13 3.75 20.90
C SER A 5 8.54 3.12 20.86
N LEU A 6 8.65 1.80 21.03
CA LEU A 6 9.93 1.08 20.94
C LEU A 6 10.26 0.65 19.50
N ILE A 7 9.24 0.37 18.68
CA ILE A 7 9.43 -0.17 17.33
C ILE A 7 9.65 0.95 16.32
N LEU A 8 8.96 2.09 16.45
CA LEU A 8 9.04 3.18 15.47
C LEU A 8 10.46 3.74 15.27
N PRO A 9 11.28 3.95 16.33
CA PRO A 9 12.66 4.42 16.15
C PRO A 9 13.53 3.44 15.35
N LEU A 10 13.19 2.14 15.33
CA LEU A 10 13.96 1.11 14.64
C LEU A 10 13.88 1.22 13.11
N LEU A 11 12.89 1.95 12.58
CA LEU A 11 12.80 2.28 11.15
C LEU A 11 14.01 3.07 10.66
N ALA A 12 14.66 3.85 11.53
CA ALA A 12 15.85 4.63 11.20
C ALA A 12 17.17 3.87 11.41
N SER A 13 17.13 2.58 11.76
CA SER A 13 18.33 1.80 12.04
C SER A 13 19.26 1.71 10.82
N ASN A 14 20.57 1.80 11.03
CA ASN A 14 21.55 1.52 9.96
C ASN A 14 21.53 0.04 9.52
N SER A 15 21.03 -0.86 10.37
CA SER A 15 20.91 -2.28 10.04
C SER A 15 19.65 -2.55 9.21
N THR A 16 19.84 -3.01 7.98
CA THR A 16 18.75 -3.43 7.09
C THR A 16 17.88 -4.52 7.72
N ARG A 17 18.47 -5.44 8.49
CA ARG A 17 17.71 -6.49 9.18
C ARG A 17 16.77 -5.91 10.23
N ILE A 18 17.25 -4.97 11.04
CA ILE A 18 16.45 -4.29 12.05
C ILE A 18 15.31 -3.51 11.38
N ARG A 19 15.61 -2.72 10.34
CA ARG A 19 14.58 -1.98 9.60
C ARG A 19 13.53 -2.90 8.99
N TRP A 20 13.95 -4.02 8.41
CA TRP A 20 13.03 -5.01 7.85
C TRP A 20 12.12 -5.59 8.93
N GLU A 21 12.68 -6.14 10.01
CA GLU A 21 11.88 -6.74 11.09
C GLU A 21 10.91 -5.73 11.68
N ALA A 22 11.36 -4.49 11.93
CA ALA A 22 10.52 -3.40 12.42
C ALA A 22 9.38 -3.06 11.44
N THR A 23 9.69 -2.86 10.14
CA THR A 23 8.68 -2.52 9.13
C THR A 23 7.66 -3.65 8.96
N HIS A 24 8.12 -4.90 8.98
CA HIS A 24 7.24 -6.06 8.93
C HIS A 24 6.31 -6.10 10.15
N THR A 25 6.83 -5.94 11.36
CA THR A 25 6.00 -5.86 12.58
C THR A 25 4.98 -4.73 12.50
N ILE A 26 5.38 -3.54 12.04
CA ILE A 26 4.48 -2.40 11.85
C ILE A 26 3.37 -2.74 10.84
N SER A 27 3.70 -3.40 9.74
CA SER A 27 2.70 -3.81 8.75
C SER A 27 1.64 -4.74 9.35
N LEU A 28 2.03 -5.66 10.23
CA LEU A 28 1.12 -6.57 10.93
C LEU A 28 0.28 -5.85 11.98
N LEU A 29 0.85 -4.85 12.65
CA LEU A 29 0.17 -4.09 13.68
C LEU A 29 -0.77 -3.02 13.13
N THR A 30 -0.65 -2.66 11.85
CA THR A 30 -1.33 -1.53 11.21
C THR A 30 -2.82 -1.38 11.59
N PRO A 31 -3.66 -2.45 11.60
CA PRO A 31 -5.06 -2.34 11.99
C PRO A 31 -5.31 -1.89 13.44
N TYR A 32 -4.33 -2.07 14.32
CA TYR A 32 -4.42 -1.76 15.75
C TYR A 32 -3.79 -0.42 16.13
N ILE A 33 -3.11 0.23 15.17
CA ILE A 33 -2.30 1.45 15.41
C ILE A 33 -2.51 2.49 14.31
N SER A 34 -3.72 2.55 13.72
CA SER A 34 -4.04 3.38 12.55
C SER A 34 -3.68 4.86 12.75
N GLU A 35 -3.99 5.45 13.90
CA GLU A 35 -3.64 6.84 14.23
C GLU A 35 -2.12 7.10 14.20
N GLN A 36 -1.34 6.13 14.70
CA GLN A 36 0.11 6.22 14.67
C GLN A 36 0.62 6.06 13.23
N ILE A 37 0.04 5.13 12.45
CA ILE A 37 0.38 4.97 11.03
C ILE A 37 0.06 6.24 10.24
N PHE A 38 -1.09 6.86 10.49
CA PHE A 38 -1.49 8.12 9.85
C PHE A 38 -0.41 9.18 10.03
N SER A 39 0.09 9.34 11.27
CA SER A 39 1.16 10.29 11.60
C SER A 39 2.51 9.94 10.96
N LEU A 40 2.72 8.67 10.61
CA LEU A 40 3.96 8.16 10.02
C LEU A 40 3.92 8.05 8.49
N LEU A 41 2.78 8.33 7.85
CA LEU A 41 2.66 8.24 6.39
C LEU A 41 3.77 8.98 5.64
N PRO A 42 4.21 10.20 6.04
CA PRO A 42 5.35 10.85 5.38
C PRO A 42 6.65 10.05 5.47
N ALA A 43 6.95 9.47 6.63
CA ALA A 43 8.16 8.67 6.84
C ALA A 43 8.10 7.33 6.09
N ILE A 44 6.94 6.66 6.08
CA ILE A 44 6.74 5.41 5.33
C ILE A 44 6.84 5.68 3.83
N SER A 45 6.23 6.77 3.35
CA SER A 45 6.31 7.21 1.96
C SER A 45 7.75 7.48 1.54
N GLU A 46 8.52 8.18 2.38
CA GLU A 46 9.95 8.40 2.16
C GLU A 46 10.74 7.08 2.12
N GLN A 47 10.45 6.14 3.03
CA GLN A 47 11.08 4.82 3.04
C GLN A 47 10.80 4.04 1.74
N ILE A 48 9.60 4.16 1.16
CA ILE A 48 9.28 3.58 -0.15
C ILE A 48 10.11 4.22 -1.27
N ARG A 49 10.35 5.54 -1.21
CA ARG A 49 11.14 6.26 -2.23
C ARG A 49 12.63 5.94 -2.16
N THR A 50 13.22 5.90 -0.96
CA THR A 50 14.68 6.01 -0.82
C THR A 50 15.38 4.80 -0.18
N ASP A 51 14.68 3.92 0.55
CA ASP A 51 15.36 2.78 1.18
C ASP A 51 15.90 1.84 0.09
N LYS A 52 17.18 1.47 0.16
CA LYS A 52 17.85 0.62 -0.84
C LYS A 52 17.40 -0.84 -0.78
N SER A 53 16.89 -1.30 0.36
CA SER A 53 16.45 -2.67 0.59
C SER A 53 15.07 -2.93 0.01
N THR A 54 14.99 -3.86 -0.95
CA THR A 54 13.70 -4.23 -1.56
C THR A 54 12.72 -4.77 -0.52
N ILE A 55 13.19 -5.59 0.43
CA ILE A 55 12.32 -6.19 1.45
C ILE A 55 11.79 -5.14 2.43
N VAL A 56 12.56 -4.11 2.76
CA VAL A 56 12.08 -2.99 3.58
C VAL A 56 10.97 -2.26 2.85
N ARG A 57 11.18 -1.93 1.57
CA ARG A 57 10.16 -1.29 0.73
C ARG A 57 8.91 -2.14 0.55
N ASP A 58 9.06 -3.46 0.40
CA ASP A 58 7.95 -4.41 0.29
C ASP A 58 7.00 -4.29 1.48
N TYR A 59 7.55 -4.29 2.69
CA TYR A 59 6.75 -4.15 3.92
C TYR A 59 6.27 -2.73 4.15
N SER A 60 6.98 -1.69 3.71
CA SER A 60 6.46 -0.32 3.72
C SER A 60 5.21 -0.20 2.85
N VAL A 61 5.24 -0.73 1.63
CA VAL A 61 4.06 -0.80 0.76
C VAL A 61 2.97 -1.63 1.42
N GLN A 62 3.30 -2.78 2.03
CA GLN A 62 2.31 -3.60 2.74
C GLN A 62 1.62 -2.83 3.88
N THR A 63 2.36 -2.03 4.64
CA THR A 63 1.79 -1.15 5.68
C THR A 63 0.76 -0.20 5.09
N ILE A 64 1.05 0.45 3.95
CA ILE A 64 0.09 1.33 3.27
C ILE A 64 -1.14 0.55 2.75
N CYS A 65 -0.94 -0.65 2.20
CA CYS A 65 -2.04 -1.50 1.75
C CYS A 65 -2.96 -1.93 2.90
N ASN A 66 -2.38 -2.29 4.05
CA ASN A 66 -3.14 -2.69 5.25
C ASN A 66 -3.85 -1.48 5.86
N PHE A 67 -3.23 -0.30 5.81
CA PHE A 67 -3.82 0.94 6.26
C PHE A 67 -5.06 1.31 5.44
N ALA A 68 -4.99 1.19 4.11
CA ALA A 68 -6.12 1.40 3.21
C ALA A 68 -7.31 0.45 3.44
N GLU A 69 -7.11 -0.67 4.14
CA GLU A 69 -8.17 -1.63 4.44
C GLU A 69 -9.03 -1.22 5.64
N ILE A 70 -8.57 -0.28 6.47
CA ILE A 70 -9.19 0.05 7.75
C ILE A 70 -10.52 0.79 7.59
N GLY A 71 -10.56 1.80 6.74
CA GLY A 71 -11.71 2.68 6.60
C GLY A 71 -11.52 3.71 5.48
N GLU A 72 -12.58 4.49 5.22
CA GLU A 72 -12.56 5.52 4.17
C GLU A 72 -11.46 6.58 4.37
N PRO A 73 -11.27 7.18 5.56
CA PRO A 73 -10.21 8.18 5.76
C PRO A 73 -8.82 7.62 5.49
N GLU A 74 -8.54 6.39 5.93
CA GLU A 74 -7.26 5.73 5.73
C GLU A 74 -7.04 5.35 4.26
N ALA A 75 -8.08 4.88 3.58
CA ALA A 75 -8.04 4.60 2.15
C ALA A 75 -7.73 5.85 1.32
N LEU A 76 -8.39 6.98 1.63
CA LEU A 76 -8.15 8.27 0.97
C LEU A 76 -6.72 8.77 1.21
N ALA A 77 -6.19 8.62 2.42
CA ALA A 77 -4.82 9.01 2.75
C ALA A 77 -3.77 8.07 2.11
N ALA A 78 -4.07 6.78 1.98
CA ALA A 78 -3.19 5.79 1.35
C ALA A 78 -3.12 5.95 -0.18
N PHE A 79 -4.23 6.32 -0.82
CA PHE A 79 -4.36 6.35 -2.27
C PHE A 79 -3.24 7.13 -3.00
N PRO A 80 -2.94 8.41 -2.67
CA PRO A 80 -1.90 9.16 -3.36
C PRO A 80 -0.52 8.51 -3.23
N ILE A 81 -0.22 7.88 -2.08
CA ILE A 81 1.05 7.19 -1.84
C ILE A 81 1.15 5.93 -2.70
N LEU A 82 0.08 5.14 -2.78
CA LEU A 82 0.01 3.95 -3.62
C LEU A 82 0.14 4.31 -5.10
N LYS A 83 -0.56 5.37 -5.54
CA LYS A 83 -0.50 5.85 -6.93
C LYS A 83 0.91 6.24 -7.34
N GLU A 84 1.61 7.04 -6.52
CA GLU A 84 3.00 7.41 -6.77
C GLU A 84 3.91 6.17 -6.86
N ALA A 85 3.75 5.26 -5.90
CA ALA A 85 4.61 4.07 -5.77
C ALA A 85 4.54 3.12 -6.96
N LEU A 86 3.51 3.18 -7.82
CA LEU A 86 3.41 2.38 -9.04
C LEU A 86 4.58 2.60 -9.99
N SER A 87 5.14 3.81 -10.01
CA SER A 87 6.23 4.21 -10.90
C SER A 87 7.61 4.01 -10.27
N LEU A 88 7.69 3.98 -8.94
CA LEU A 88 8.97 3.90 -8.23
C LEU A 88 9.67 2.56 -8.46
N TRP A 89 11.01 2.60 -8.48
CA TRP A 89 11.86 1.41 -8.61
C TRP A 89 11.52 0.54 -9.82
N GLU A 90 11.30 1.15 -10.99
CA GLU A 90 10.86 0.48 -12.23
C GLU A 90 9.57 -0.34 -12.04
N GLY A 91 8.76 0.08 -11.08
CA GLY A 91 7.54 -0.58 -10.64
C GLY A 91 7.74 -2.00 -10.14
N LYS A 92 8.85 -2.25 -9.44
CA LYS A 92 9.13 -3.53 -8.76
C LYS A 92 8.00 -3.97 -7.83
N HIS A 93 7.26 -3.01 -7.29
CA HIS A 93 6.22 -3.21 -6.28
C HIS A 93 4.79 -3.20 -6.83
N ARG A 94 4.61 -2.98 -8.15
CA ARG A 94 3.30 -2.78 -8.79
C ARG A 94 2.26 -3.84 -8.43
N GLY A 95 2.64 -5.12 -8.40
CA GLY A 95 1.71 -6.20 -8.04
C GLY A 95 1.11 -6.07 -6.63
N ARG A 96 1.93 -5.66 -5.64
CA ARG A 96 1.46 -5.41 -4.27
C ARG A 96 0.63 -4.13 -4.20
N ILE A 97 1.03 -3.10 -4.93
CA ILE A 97 0.34 -1.81 -4.97
C ILE A 97 -1.06 -1.95 -5.58
N LEU A 98 -1.21 -2.68 -6.69
CA LEU A 98 -2.51 -2.96 -7.29
C LEU A 98 -3.43 -3.73 -6.33
N THR A 99 -2.86 -4.60 -5.48
CA THR A 99 -3.61 -5.23 -4.38
C THR A 99 -4.02 -4.20 -3.31
N GLY A 100 -3.18 -3.21 -3.01
CA GLY A 100 -3.53 -2.09 -2.12
C GLY A 100 -4.64 -1.21 -2.68
N LEU A 101 -4.62 -0.92 -3.98
CA LEU A 101 -5.68 -0.15 -4.65
C LEU A 101 -7.04 -0.86 -4.60
N LEU A 102 -7.05 -2.19 -4.53
CA LEU A 102 -8.29 -2.93 -4.27
C LEU A 102 -8.87 -2.59 -2.88
N ASN A 103 -8.02 -2.44 -1.86
CA ASN A 103 -8.48 -2.02 -0.54
C ASN A 103 -9.01 -0.58 -0.57
N VAL A 104 -8.36 0.31 -1.33
CA VAL A 104 -8.88 1.66 -1.57
C VAL A 104 -10.26 1.62 -2.22
N CYS A 105 -10.48 0.82 -3.27
CA CYS A 105 -11.80 0.72 -3.92
C CYS A 105 -12.91 0.27 -2.96
N LYS A 106 -12.60 -0.62 -2.01
CA LYS A 106 -13.59 -1.13 -1.04
C LYS A 106 -14.04 -0.05 -0.05
N ASN A 107 -13.11 0.81 0.37
CA ASN A 107 -13.32 1.74 1.47
C ASN A 107 -13.50 3.20 1.02
N ALA A 108 -13.02 3.59 -0.16
CA ALA A 108 -13.16 4.91 -0.75
C ALA A 108 -13.70 4.81 -2.19
N PRO A 109 -15.02 4.59 -2.37
CA PRO A 109 -15.63 4.43 -3.70
C PRO A 109 -15.42 5.64 -4.62
N THR A 110 -15.18 6.82 -4.06
CA THR A 110 -14.86 8.06 -4.77
C THR A 110 -13.59 7.94 -5.63
N CYS A 111 -12.67 7.04 -5.30
CA CYS A 111 -11.44 6.80 -6.07
C CYS A 111 -11.60 5.76 -7.20
N ILE A 112 -12.74 5.06 -7.29
CA ILE A 112 -12.91 3.91 -8.20
C ILE A 112 -12.65 4.26 -9.67
N LEU A 113 -13.15 5.40 -10.15
CA LEU A 113 -12.98 5.79 -11.56
C LEU A 113 -11.50 5.99 -11.92
N GLU A 114 -10.73 6.62 -11.03
CA GLU A 114 -9.31 6.83 -11.23
C GLU A 114 -8.52 5.53 -11.12
N ILE A 115 -8.84 4.70 -10.12
CA ILE A 115 -8.21 3.39 -9.93
C ILE A 115 -8.50 2.46 -11.11
N ARG A 116 -9.69 2.57 -11.73
CA ARG A 116 -10.02 1.83 -12.95
C ARG A 116 -9.08 2.21 -14.09
N GLY A 117 -8.86 3.50 -14.34
CA GLY A 117 -7.92 3.97 -15.36
C GLY A 117 -6.51 3.42 -15.11
N ILE A 118 -6.04 3.47 -13.87
CA ILE A 118 -4.76 2.86 -13.46
C ILE A 118 -4.75 1.36 -13.76
N ALA A 119 -5.79 0.63 -13.35
CA ALA A 119 -5.83 -0.82 -13.50
C ALA A 119 -5.80 -1.25 -14.97
N GLU A 120 -6.51 -0.52 -15.85
CA GLU A 120 -6.56 -0.75 -17.30
C GLU A 120 -5.16 -0.75 -17.94
N GLU A 121 -4.25 0.14 -17.49
CA GLU A 121 -2.85 0.19 -17.98
C GLU A 121 -2.07 -1.11 -17.72
N TYR A 122 -2.44 -1.88 -16.69
CA TYR A 122 -1.69 -3.05 -16.22
C TYR A 122 -2.35 -4.40 -16.53
N VAL A 123 -3.56 -4.42 -17.13
CA VAL A 123 -4.30 -5.65 -17.45
C VAL A 123 -3.53 -6.58 -18.38
N GLU A 124 -2.67 -6.03 -19.22
CA GLU A 124 -1.83 -6.79 -20.17
C GLU A 124 -0.32 -6.62 -19.90
N ASP A 125 0.07 -6.28 -18.66
CA ASP A 125 1.48 -6.18 -18.26
C ASP A 125 2.23 -7.50 -18.51
N ASN A 126 3.47 -7.41 -18.99
CA ASN A 126 4.32 -8.57 -19.27
C ASN A 126 4.69 -9.39 -18.02
N ARG A 127 4.62 -8.77 -16.83
CA ARG A 127 4.90 -9.45 -15.56
C ARG A 127 3.62 -10.11 -15.06
N SER A 128 3.64 -11.44 -15.00
CA SER A 128 2.49 -12.26 -14.60
C SER A 128 1.85 -11.85 -13.27
N GLY A 129 2.65 -11.49 -12.27
CA GLY A 129 2.16 -11.01 -10.97
C GLY A 129 1.39 -9.69 -11.05
N VAL A 130 1.88 -8.74 -11.87
CA VAL A 130 1.23 -7.44 -12.09
C VAL A 130 -0.06 -7.63 -12.87
N LYS A 131 0.01 -8.37 -13.98
CA LYS A 131 -1.15 -8.76 -14.81
C LYS A 131 -2.27 -9.39 -13.98
N LYS A 132 -1.93 -10.35 -13.12
CA LYS A 132 -2.90 -11.02 -12.24
C LYS A 132 -3.55 -10.03 -11.27
N ALA A 133 -2.75 -9.18 -10.62
CA ALA A 133 -3.27 -8.19 -9.67
C ALA A 133 -4.20 -7.18 -10.36
N ALA A 134 -3.83 -6.68 -11.54
CA ALA A 134 -4.66 -5.76 -12.33
C ALA A 134 -6.01 -6.39 -12.73
N LYS A 135 -6.01 -7.64 -13.20
CA LYS A 135 -7.25 -8.35 -13.56
C LYS A 135 -8.16 -8.57 -12.36
N VAL A 136 -7.60 -8.89 -11.19
CA VAL A 136 -8.38 -9.00 -9.94
C VAL A 136 -8.99 -7.66 -9.55
N LEU A 137 -8.22 -6.57 -9.63
CA LEU A 137 -8.69 -5.22 -9.34
C LEU A 137 -9.84 -4.80 -10.28
N MET A 138 -9.68 -5.00 -11.60
CA MET A 138 -10.73 -4.69 -12.58
C MET A 138 -12.02 -5.47 -12.30
N LYS A 139 -11.93 -6.76 -11.98
CA LYS A 139 -13.09 -7.58 -11.66
C LYS A 139 -13.82 -7.07 -10.41
N ALA A 140 -13.07 -6.63 -9.40
CA ALA A 140 -13.65 -6.07 -8.19
C ALA A 140 -14.35 -4.74 -8.44
N ILE A 141 -13.76 -3.85 -9.25
CA ILE A 141 -14.36 -2.57 -9.63
C ILE A 141 -15.70 -2.75 -10.32
N ILE A 142 -15.79 -3.71 -11.27
CA ILE A 142 -17.05 -4.03 -11.95
C ILE A 142 -18.12 -4.47 -10.93
N LYS A 143 -17.73 -5.30 -9.95
CA LYS A 143 -18.65 -5.77 -8.91
C LYS A 143 -19.14 -4.65 -7.99
N GLU A 144 -18.26 -3.74 -7.56
CA GLU A 144 -18.62 -2.62 -6.69
C GLU A 144 -19.49 -1.57 -7.43
N SER A 145 -19.23 -1.35 -8.72
CA SER A 145 -20.05 -0.45 -9.55
C SER A 145 -21.51 -0.91 -9.67
N CYS A 146 -21.78 -2.21 -9.61
CA CYS A 146 -23.15 -2.77 -9.62
C CYS A 146 -23.88 -2.70 -8.27
N LYS A 147 -23.21 -2.32 -7.17
CA LYS A 147 -23.87 -2.16 -5.85
C LYS A 147 -24.36 -0.73 -5.60
N ILE A 148 -23.87 0.23 -6.37
CA ILE A 148 -24.15 1.66 -6.23
C ILE A 148 -25.23 2.11 -7.23
N SER A 149 -25.53 1.26 -8.21
CA SER A 149 -26.64 1.36 -9.18
C SER A 149 -27.89 0.63 -8.71
#